data_AF-A0A0B7N271-F1
#
_entry.id   AF-A0A0B7N271-F1
#
_cell.length_a   1.000
_cell.length_b   1.000
_cell.length_c   1.000
_cell.angle_alpha   90.00
_cell.angle_beta   90.00
_cell.angle_gamma   90.00
#
_symmetry.space_group_name_H-M   'P 1'
#
loop_
_entity.id
_entity.type
_entity.pdbx_description
1 polymer ?
#
loop_
_entity_poly.entity_id
_entity_poly.type
_entity_poly.pdbx_seq_one_letter_code
_entity_poly.pdbx_strand_id
1 'polypeptide(L)'
;MTFIGLHAYLMTSLVHHFRYLYTKKISFFLDQYAILNYLYVCLYSTVITFNIVTPVVYWAILAKGMAATNTVGTWLNVSVHGVSFFLMIIDVLLNRMKISVRMVIFPLVTMICYMLFAFIVYAVQGIWIYPFLNWQQGSSTAIWYFAVAIICVVAFFIQVLIHWGRDYIARKTGKADSPEIGEKDNDDYETSPAKLEAGNSSNVA
;
A
#
# COMPACT_ATOMS: atom_id res chain seq x y z
N MET A 1 13.14 -4.96 1.53
CA MET A 1 11.76 -4.77 1.03
C MET A 1 11.19 -3.41 1.42
N THR A 2 11.22 -3.04 2.70
CA THR A 2 10.49 -1.87 3.23
C THR A 2 11.04 -0.51 2.78
N PHE A 3 12.36 -0.32 2.81
CA PHE A 3 12.98 0.97 2.48
C PHE A 3 12.80 1.35 0.99
N ILE A 4 13.24 0.48 0.08
CA ILE A 4 13.17 0.72 -1.37
C ILE A 4 11.72 0.88 -1.82
N GLY A 5 10.80 0.02 -1.35
CA GLY A 5 9.38 0.13 -1.68
C GLY A 5 8.76 1.44 -1.19
N LEU A 6 9.04 1.83 0.06
CA LEU A 6 8.56 3.09 0.62
C LEU A 6 9.11 4.30 -0.15
N HIS A 7 10.40 4.28 -0.53
CA HIS A 7 11.00 5.36 -1.32
C HIS A 7 10.37 5.48 -2.70
N ALA A 8 10.22 4.37 -3.41
CA ALA A 8 9.57 4.35 -4.72
C ALA A 8 8.14 4.91 -4.61
N TYR A 9 7.38 4.47 -3.61
CA TYR A 9 6.04 4.97 -3.36
C TYR A 9 6.02 6.47 -3.08
N LEU A 10 6.81 6.96 -2.12
CA LEU A 10 6.83 8.37 -1.75
C LEU A 10 7.28 9.28 -2.91
N MET A 11 8.24 8.84 -3.72
CA MET A 11 8.68 9.59 -4.90
C MET A 11 7.56 9.67 -5.95
N THR A 12 6.90 8.56 -6.25
CA THR A 12 5.76 8.55 -7.18
C THR A 12 4.63 9.43 -6.66
N SER A 13 4.26 9.30 -5.37
CA SER A 13 3.26 10.14 -4.71
C SER A 13 3.62 11.63 -4.76
N LEU A 14 4.89 11.98 -4.55
CA LEU A 14 5.37 13.35 -4.61
C LEU A 14 5.22 13.94 -6.02
N VAL A 15 5.60 13.20 -7.06
CA VAL A 15 5.45 13.64 -8.45
C VAL A 15 3.98 13.89 -8.79
N HIS A 16 3.09 12.98 -8.41
CA HIS A 16 1.65 13.15 -8.63
C HIS A 16 1.09 14.34 -7.86
N HIS A 17 1.50 14.51 -6.60
CA HIS A 17 1.06 15.62 -5.77
C HIS A 17 1.54 16.97 -6.31
N PHE A 18 2.81 17.08 -6.70
CA PHE A 18 3.38 18.30 -7.28
C PHE A 18 2.66 18.69 -8.57
N ARG A 19 2.44 17.72 -9.47
CA ARG A 19 1.69 17.96 -10.71
C ARG A 19 0.24 18.35 -10.44
N TYR A 20 -0.41 17.71 -9.46
CA TYR A 20 -1.74 18.13 -9.05
C TYR A 20 -1.75 19.57 -8.52
N LEU A 21 -0.76 19.97 -7.71
CA LEU A 21 -0.67 21.35 -7.21
C LEU A 21 -0.50 22.37 -8.33
N TYR A 22 0.26 22.04 -9.38
CA TYR A 22 0.52 22.91 -10.53
C TYR A 22 -0.66 22.97 -11.52
N THR A 23 -1.22 21.82 -11.90
CA THR A 23 -2.26 21.74 -12.94
C THR A 23 -3.69 21.74 -12.40
N LYS A 24 -3.90 21.42 -11.11
CA LYS A 24 -5.21 21.17 -10.46
C LYS A 24 -6.06 20.09 -11.13
N LYS A 25 -5.44 19.24 -11.96
CA LYS A 25 -6.09 18.15 -12.68
C LYS A 25 -5.68 16.80 -12.11
N ILE A 26 -6.66 15.95 -11.83
CA ILE A 26 -6.46 14.56 -11.35
C ILE A 26 -6.15 13.61 -12.52
N SER A 27 -6.40 14.04 -13.77
CA SER A 27 -6.19 13.23 -14.97
C SER A 27 -4.79 12.64 -15.07
N PHE A 28 -3.74 13.33 -14.65
CA PHE A 28 -2.39 12.76 -14.68
C PHE A 28 -2.22 11.49 -13.83
N PHE A 29 -3.00 11.35 -12.76
CA PHE A 29 -3.00 10.15 -11.91
C PHE A 29 -3.97 9.09 -12.44
N LEU A 30 -5.14 9.47 -12.93
CA LEU A 30 -6.18 8.52 -13.36
C LEU A 30 -6.00 8.05 -14.81
N ASP A 31 -5.51 8.91 -15.69
CA ASP A 31 -5.33 8.69 -17.13
C ASP A 31 -3.92 8.17 -17.44
N GLN A 32 -3.48 7.17 -16.66
CA GLN A 32 -2.27 6.40 -16.94
C GLN A 32 -2.65 5.05 -17.55
N TYR A 33 -1.69 4.41 -18.21
CA TYR A 33 -1.86 3.02 -18.65
C TYR A 33 -2.29 2.14 -17.47
N ALA A 34 -3.30 1.30 -17.69
CA ALA A 34 -3.91 0.47 -16.64
C ALA A 34 -2.86 -0.32 -15.85
N ILE A 35 -1.81 -0.81 -16.51
CA ILE A 35 -0.71 -1.53 -15.86
C ILE A 35 0.00 -0.68 -14.81
N LEU A 36 0.24 0.61 -15.05
CA LEU A 36 0.92 1.50 -14.11
C LEU A 36 0.04 1.79 -12.88
N ASN A 37 -1.26 2.01 -13.11
CA ASN A 37 -2.23 2.17 -12.02
C ASN A 37 -2.28 0.91 -11.14
N TYR A 38 -2.31 -0.27 -11.75
CA TYR A 38 -2.28 -1.54 -11.01
C TYR A 38 -0.97 -1.71 -10.24
N LEU A 39 0.18 -1.48 -10.88
CA LEU A 39 1.48 -1.58 -10.21
C LEU A 39 1.59 -0.62 -9.03
N TYR A 40 1.05 0.59 -9.15
CA TYR A 40 1.03 1.56 -8.05
C TYR A 40 0.15 1.08 -6.88
N VAL A 41 -1.03 0.51 -7.14
CA VAL A 41 -1.88 -0.08 -6.08
C VAL A 41 -1.20 -1.30 -5.44
N CYS A 42 -0.52 -2.14 -6.23
CA CYS A 42 0.26 -3.26 -5.72
C CYS A 42 1.39 -2.77 -4.80
N LEU A 43 2.17 -1.77 -5.27
CA LEU A 43 3.22 -1.14 -4.49
C LEU A 43 2.66 -0.56 -3.19
N TYR A 44 1.55 0.19 -3.26
CA TYR A 44 0.89 0.74 -2.09
C TYR A 44 0.51 -0.34 -1.08
N SER A 45 -0.14 -1.42 -1.54
CA SER A 45 -0.58 -2.53 -0.68
C SER A 45 0.59 -3.21 0.05
N THR A 46 1.75 -3.34 -0.62
CA THR A 46 2.95 -3.91 -0.01
C THR A 46 3.61 -2.94 0.97
N VAL A 47 3.67 -1.64 0.63
CA VAL A 47 4.26 -0.60 1.48
C VAL A 47 3.50 -0.45 2.79
N ILE A 48 2.17 -0.31 2.76
CA ILE A 48 1.37 -0.14 3.99
C ILE A 48 1.47 -1.37 4.90
N THR A 49 1.60 -2.57 4.32
CA THR A 49 1.67 -3.83 5.06
C THR A 49 3.05 -4.03 5.68
N PHE A 50 4.12 -3.97 4.88
CA PHE A 50 5.47 -4.25 5.36
C PHE A 50 6.02 -3.19 6.31
N ASN A 51 5.52 -1.97 6.24
CA ASN A 51 5.83 -0.95 7.23
C ASN A 51 5.20 -1.21 8.60
N ILE A 52 4.24 -2.12 8.74
CA ILE A 52 3.80 -2.67 10.05
C ILE A 52 4.60 -3.94 10.39
N VAL A 53 4.70 -4.88 9.45
CA VAL A 53 5.33 -6.18 9.69
C VAL A 53 6.79 -6.03 10.14
N THR A 54 7.55 -5.13 9.50
CA THR A 54 8.98 -4.98 9.78
C THR A 54 9.24 -4.49 11.21
N PRO A 55 8.59 -3.40 11.69
CA PRO A 55 8.60 -3.05 13.11
C PRO A 55 8.23 -4.21 14.03
N VAL A 56 7.10 -4.88 13.79
CA VAL A 56 6.60 -5.93 14.69
C VAL A 56 7.63 -7.05 14.82
N VAL A 57 8.18 -7.54 13.70
CA VAL A 57 9.21 -8.57 13.71
C VAL A 57 10.50 -8.07 14.35
N TYR A 58 10.91 -6.83 14.05
CA TYR A 58 12.11 -6.24 14.62
C TYR A 58 12.04 -6.17 16.14
N TRP A 59 11.01 -5.53 16.69
CA TRP A 59 10.87 -5.35 18.15
C TRP A 59 10.50 -6.64 18.88
N ALA A 60 9.75 -7.55 18.26
CA ALA A 60 9.37 -8.81 18.91
C ALA A 60 10.52 -9.83 18.95
N ILE A 61 11.36 -9.88 17.91
CA ILE A 61 12.31 -10.98 17.70
C ILE A 61 13.76 -10.50 17.62
N LEU A 62 14.05 -9.43 16.87
CA LEU A 62 15.43 -9.08 16.47
C LEU A 62 16.12 -8.04 17.36
N ALA A 63 15.36 -7.16 18.01
CA ALA A 63 15.90 -5.99 18.73
C ALA A 63 16.91 -6.39 19.82
N LYS A 64 16.65 -7.48 20.55
CA LYS A 64 17.56 -7.97 21.61
C LYS A 64 18.89 -8.48 21.07
N GLY A 65 18.88 -9.17 19.93
CA GLY A 65 20.10 -9.67 19.30
C GLY A 65 20.97 -8.56 18.70
N MET A 66 20.34 -7.46 18.25
CA MET A 66 21.04 -6.33 17.65
C MET A 66 21.51 -5.27 18.66
N ALA A 67 21.00 -5.29 19.90
CA ALA A 67 21.50 -4.48 21.00
C ALA A 67 22.98 -4.79 21.36
N ALA A 68 23.52 -5.90 20.86
CA ALA A 68 24.94 -6.26 20.96
C ALA A 68 25.84 -5.57 19.91
N THR A 69 25.28 -4.72 19.02
CA THR A 69 26.04 -3.92 18.05
C THR A 69 26.50 -2.58 18.64
N ASN A 70 27.35 -1.84 17.93
CA ASN A 70 27.76 -0.49 18.36
C ASN A 70 26.55 0.48 18.40
N THR A 71 26.67 1.57 19.16
CA THR A 71 25.59 2.55 19.38
C THR A 71 25.01 3.09 18.07
N VAL A 72 25.87 3.34 17.08
CA VAL A 72 25.47 3.84 15.75
C VAL A 72 24.63 2.80 15.00
N GLY A 73 25.02 1.53 15.03
CA GLY A 73 24.28 0.43 14.41
C GLY A 73 22.91 0.26 15.03
N THR A 74 22.82 0.28 16.37
CA THR A 74 21.54 0.24 17.07
C THR A 74 20.64 1.42 16.68
N TRP A 75 21.18 2.64 16.67
CA TRP A 75 20.43 3.85 16.28
C TRP A 75 19.93 3.78 14.84
N LEU A 76 20.76 3.34 13.89
CA LEU A 76 20.38 3.20 12.48
C LEU A 76 19.23 2.20 12.30
N ASN A 77 19.30 1.04 12.95
CA ASN A 77 18.27 0.00 12.83
C ASN A 77 16.94 0.46 13.42
N VAL A 78 16.96 1.05 14.62
CA VAL A 78 15.78 1.64 15.24
C VAL A 78 15.18 2.72 14.33
N SER A 79 16.01 3.59 13.77
CA SER A 79 15.57 4.70 12.92
C SER A 79 14.95 4.20 11.61
N VAL A 80 15.59 3.25 10.91
CA VAL A 80 15.07 2.70 9.65
C VAL A 80 13.70 2.05 9.85
N HIS A 81 13.48 1.33 10.95
CA HIS A 81 12.19 0.70 11.22
C HIS A 81 11.14 1.69 11.74
N GLY A 82 11.53 2.58 12.66
CA GLY A 82 10.62 3.53 13.30
C GLY A 82 10.17 4.66 12.37
N VAL A 83 11.11 5.27 11.65
CA VAL A 83 10.80 6.38 10.72
C VAL A 83 9.92 5.89 9.58
N SER A 84 10.22 4.72 8.99
CA SER A 84 9.44 4.17 7.89
C SER A 84 7.99 3.86 8.32
N PHE A 85 7.80 3.32 9.52
CA PHE A 85 6.48 3.12 10.12
C PHE A 85 5.73 4.44 10.29
N PHE A 86 6.36 5.45 10.88
CA PHE A 86 5.73 6.73 11.15
C PHE A 86 5.33 7.47 9.86
N LEU A 87 6.22 7.51 8.87
CA LEU A 87 5.94 8.10 7.56
C LEU A 87 4.75 7.41 6.88
N MET A 88 4.68 6.08 6.95
CA MET A 88 3.58 5.33 6.38
C MET A 88 2.26 5.60 7.11
N ILE A 89 2.24 5.68 8.45
CA ILE A 89 1.02 6.01 9.20
C ILE A 89 0.54 7.42 8.88
N ILE A 90 1.43 8.40 8.82
CA ILE A 90 1.08 9.76 8.38
C ILE A 90 0.47 9.73 6.98
N ASP A 91 1.12 9.05 6.05
CA ASP A 91 0.65 8.96 4.67
C ASP A 91 -0.76 8.35 4.60
N VAL A 92 -0.99 7.21 5.27
CA VAL A 92 -2.32 6.56 5.30
C VAL A 92 -3.39 7.49 5.88
N LEU A 93 -3.08 8.23 6.94
CA LEU A 93 -4.05 9.13 7.59
C LEU A 93 -4.39 10.35 6.72
N LEU A 94 -3.42 10.88 5.97
CA LEU A 94 -3.58 12.08 5.16
C LEU A 94 -4.04 11.79 3.72
N ASN A 95 -3.73 10.61 3.19
CA ASN A 95 -4.10 10.23 1.82
C ASN A 95 -5.59 9.83 1.73
N ARG A 96 -6.08 9.68 0.50
CA ARG A 96 -7.45 9.20 0.18
C ARG A 96 -7.46 7.94 -0.68
N MET A 97 -6.36 7.20 -0.68
CA MET A 97 -6.24 5.93 -1.40
C MET A 97 -7.25 4.93 -0.81
N LYS A 98 -7.97 4.23 -1.68
CA LYS A 98 -8.87 3.13 -1.28
C LYS A 98 -8.14 1.81 -1.48
N ILE A 99 -8.22 0.92 -0.49
CA ILE A 99 -7.61 -0.40 -0.56
C ILE A 99 -8.70 -1.47 -0.62
N SER A 100 -8.62 -2.36 -1.62
CA SER A 100 -9.49 -3.53 -1.71
C SER A 100 -8.89 -4.69 -0.92
N VAL A 101 -9.71 -5.45 -0.21
CA VAL A 101 -9.28 -6.65 0.55
C VAL A 101 -8.57 -7.68 -0.32
N ARG A 102 -8.87 -7.72 -1.63
CA ARG A 102 -8.23 -8.62 -2.61
C ARG A 102 -6.73 -8.34 -2.77
N MET A 103 -6.29 -7.14 -2.42
CA MET A 103 -4.89 -6.73 -2.54
C MET A 103 -3.98 -7.41 -1.51
N VAL A 104 -4.53 -8.17 -0.53
CA VAL A 104 -3.75 -8.98 0.43
C VAL A 104 -2.82 -9.99 -0.26
N ILE A 105 -3.17 -10.42 -1.47
CA ILE A 105 -2.39 -11.39 -2.25
C ILE A 105 -0.98 -10.85 -2.53
N PHE A 106 -0.82 -9.56 -2.83
CA PHE A 106 0.48 -8.99 -3.18
C PHE A 106 1.51 -8.97 -2.03
N PRO A 107 1.20 -8.46 -0.82
CA PRO A 107 2.12 -8.57 0.31
C PRO A 107 2.32 -10.04 0.73
N LEU A 108 1.31 -10.90 0.63
CA LEU A 108 1.47 -12.32 0.96
C LEU A 108 2.43 -13.03 0.00
N VAL A 109 2.24 -12.89 -1.31
CA VAL A 109 3.13 -13.47 -2.33
C VAL A 109 4.55 -12.91 -2.18
N THR A 110 4.67 -11.60 -1.96
CA THR A 110 5.99 -10.97 -1.75
C THR A 110 6.68 -11.51 -0.50
N MET A 111 5.92 -11.75 0.58
CA MET A 111 6.44 -12.39 1.80
C MET A 111 6.91 -13.82 1.53
N ILE A 112 6.12 -14.63 0.80
CA ILE A 112 6.50 -16.00 0.45
C ILE A 112 7.77 -16.01 -0.40
N CYS A 113 7.85 -15.16 -1.43
CA CYS A 113 9.05 -15.03 -2.26
C CYS A 113 10.27 -14.63 -1.42
N TYR A 114 10.10 -13.72 -0.45
CA TYR A 114 11.19 -13.33 0.45
C TYR A 114 11.64 -14.47 1.37
N MET A 115 10.70 -15.27 1.86
CA MET A 115 11.00 -16.47 2.67
C MET A 115 11.76 -17.53 1.87
N LEU A 116 11.37 -17.76 0.61
CA LEU A 116 12.10 -18.66 -0.30
C LEU A 116 13.48 -18.10 -0.64
N PHE A 117 13.61 -16.78 -0.80
CA PHE A 117 14.89 -16.13 -1.04
C PHE A 117 15.90 -16.37 0.09
N ALA A 118 15.46 -16.53 1.35
CA ALA A 118 16.36 -16.88 2.45
C ALA A 118 17.11 -18.21 2.22
N PHE A 119 16.47 -19.20 1.58
CA PHE A 119 17.12 -20.46 1.21
C PHE A 119 18.16 -20.26 0.11
N ILE A 120 17.87 -19.40 -0.86
CA ILE A 120 18.82 -19.06 -1.93
C ILE A 120 20.06 -18.40 -1.33
N VAL A 121 19.88 -17.44 -0.41
CA VAL A 121 20.99 -16.78 0.28
C VAL A 121 21.82 -17.81 1.05
N TYR A 122 21.19 -18.73 1.78
CA TYR A 122 21.91 -19.80 2.46
C TYR A 122 22.68 -20.71 1.49
N ALA A 123 22.08 -21.09 0.37
CA ALA A 123 22.75 -21.93 -0.63
C ALA A 123 23.98 -21.26 -1.25
N VAL A 124 23.97 -19.93 -1.40
CA VAL A 124 25.07 -19.17 -2.02
C VAL A 124 26.14 -18.75 -1.01
N GLN A 125 25.73 -18.30 0.19
CA GLN A 125 26.61 -17.67 1.16
C GLN A 125 26.91 -18.55 2.39
N GLY A 126 26.20 -19.67 2.55
CA GLY A 126 26.31 -20.54 3.72
C GLY A 126 25.73 -19.94 5.01
N ILE A 127 25.06 -18.77 4.93
CA ILE A 127 24.51 -18.06 6.09
C ILE A 127 23.00 -17.87 5.97
N TRP A 128 22.29 -18.01 7.10
CA TRP A 128 20.88 -17.68 7.19
C TRP A 128 20.72 -16.19 7.45
N ILE A 129 19.91 -15.53 6.62
CA ILE A 129 19.70 -14.07 6.72
C ILE A 129 19.07 -13.67 8.07
N TYR A 130 18.29 -14.58 8.68
CA TYR A 130 17.74 -14.43 10.01
C TYR A 130 17.95 -15.71 10.82
N PRO A 131 18.48 -15.60 12.05
CA PRO A 131 18.66 -16.76 12.91
C PRO A 131 17.36 -17.53 13.18
N PHE A 132 16.22 -16.84 13.30
CA PHE A 132 14.93 -17.49 13.56
C PHE A 132 14.35 -18.25 12.36
N LEU A 133 14.92 -18.08 11.15
CA LEU A 133 14.57 -18.86 9.95
C LEU A 133 15.56 -20.01 9.68
N ASN A 134 16.53 -20.23 10.57
CA ASN A 134 17.57 -21.23 10.36
C ASN A 134 17.02 -22.66 10.50
N TRP A 135 17.00 -23.41 9.40
CA TRP A 135 16.57 -24.81 9.38
C TRP A 135 17.54 -25.79 10.04
N GLN A 136 18.79 -25.38 10.30
CA GLN A 136 19.75 -26.17 11.08
C GLN A 136 19.35 -26.29 12.56
N GLN A 137 18.45 -25.43 13.06
CA GLN A 137 17.92 -25.51 14.43
C GLN A 137 16.86 -26.61 14.60
N GLY A 138 16.42 -27.24 13.51
CA GLY A 138 15.43 -28.32 13.50
C GLY A 138 14.14 -27.94 12.77
N SER A 139 13.22 -28.91 12.67
CA SER A 139 11.95 -28.76 11.95
C SER A 139 10.98 -27.78 12.59
N SER A 140 11.15 -27.44 13.88
CA SER A 140 10.36 -26.43 14.58
C SER A 140 10.50 -25.04 13.98
N THR A 141 11.58 -24.76 13.25
CA THR A 141 11.80 -23.50 12.52
C THR A 141 10.67 -23.20 11.52
N ALA A 142 10.02 -24.23 10.96
CA ALA A 142 8.89 -24.06 10.04
C ALA A 142 7.75 -23.21 10.63
N ILE A 143 7.57 -23.24 11.96
CA ILE A 143 6.56 -22.43 12.66
C ILE A 143 6.77 -20.93 12.41
N TRP A 144 8.03 -20.47 12.34
CA TRP A 144 8.32 -19.05 12.11
C TRP A 144 7.90 -18.56 10.72
N TYR A 145 7.95 -19.42 9.71
CA TYR A 145 7.48 -19.08 8.36
C TYR A 145 5.97 -18.84 8.35
N PHE A 146 5.20 -19.71 9.01
CA PHE A 146 3.76 -19.54 9.16
C PHE A 146 3.43 -18.33 10.05
N ALA A 147 4.13 -18.16 11.17
CA ALA A 147 3.91 -17.04 12.08
C ALA A 147 4.09 -15.69 11.37
N VAL A 148 5.17 -15.51 10.59
CA VAL A 148 5.41 -14.27 9.85
C VAL A 148 4.41 -14.07 8.71
N ALA A 149 3.98 -15.14 8.04
CA ALA A 149 2.91 -15.06 7.04
C ALA A 149 1.58 -14.60 7.66
N ILE A 150 1.22 -15.13 8.83
CA ILE A 150 0.03 -14.71 9.59
C ILE A 150 0.15 -13.24 10.00
N ILE A 151 1.30 -12.82 10.54
CA ILE A 151 1.56 -11.41 10.89
C ILE A 151 1.39 -10.52 9.66
N CYS A 152 1.85 -10.95 8.48
CA CYS A 152 1.66 -10.21 7.22
C CYS A 152 0.18 -10.00 6.88
N VAL A 153 -0.63 -11.06 6.94
CA VAL A 153 -2.07 -11.00 6.68
C VAL A 153 -2.78 -10.12 7.71
N VAL A 154 -2.50 -10.32 8.99
CA VAL A 154 -3.07 -9.51 10.08
C VAL A 154 -2.70 -8.03 9.92
N ALA A 155 -1.44 -7.72 9.61
CA ALA A 155 -0.98 -6.36 9.36
C ALA A 155 -1.73 -5.70 8.19
N PHE A 156 -1.99 -6.44 7.11
CA PHE A 156 -2.80 -5.94 6.00
C PHE A 156 -4.24 -5.62 6.44
N PHE A 157 -4.89 -6.50 7.21
CA PHE A 157 -6.25 -6.23 7.69
C PHE A 157 -6.32 -5.09 8.72
N ILE A 158 -5.28 -4.92 9.54
CA ILE A 158 -5.13 -3.72 10.39
C ILE A 158 -5.10 -2.47 9.51
N GLN A 159 -4.37 -2.48 8.39
CA GLN A 159 -4.38 -1.35 7.47
C GLN A 159 -5.75 -1.11 6.85
N VAL A 160 -6.45 -2.15 6.42
CA VAL A 160 -7.83 -2.03 5.91
C VAL A 160 -8.73 -1.37 6.97
N LEU A 161 -8.60 -1.76 8.24
CA LEU A 161 -9.35 -1.16 9.33
C LEU A 161 -9.00 0.33 9.55
N ILE A 162 -7.71 0.69 9.49
CA ILE A 162 -7.27 2.09 9.59
C ILE A 162 -7.86 2.93 8.44
N HIS A 163 -7.85 2.41 7.21
CA HIS A 163 -8.45 3.09 6.06
C HIS A 163 -9.96 3.26 6.23
N TRP A 164 -10.64 2.21 6.67
CA TRP A 164 -12.07 2.26 6.95
C TRP A 164 -12.40 3.30 8.05
N GLY A 165 -11.63 3.33 9.13
CA GLY A 165 -11.79 4.29 10.23
C GLY A 165 -11.55 5.73 9.77
N ARG A 166 -10.48 5.98 9.00
CA ARG A 166 -10.18 7.28 8.39
C ARG A 166 -11.35 7.75 7.52
N ASP A 167 -11.85 6.88 6.64
CA ASP A 167 -12.92 7.23 5.71
C ASP A 167 -14.25 7.41 6.44
N TYR A 168 -14.51 6.65 7.50
CA TYR A 168 -15.67 6.83 8.37
C TYR A 168 -15.66 8.20 9.06
N ILE A 169 -14.53 8.62 9.62
CA ILE A 169 -14.38 9.94 10.24
C ILE A 169 -14.57 11.05 9.20
N ALA A 170 -14.02 10.88 7.99
CA ALA A 170 -14.17 11.84 6.90
C ALA A 170 -15.64 12.05 6.49
N ARG A 171 -16.42 10.96 6.37
CA ARG A 171 -17.86 11.04 6.08
C ARG A 171 -18.64 11.70 7.20
N LYS A 172 -18.37 11.32 8.46
CA LYS A 172 -19.07 11.89 9.63
C LYS A 172 -18.82 13.39 9.80
N THR A 173 -17.64 13.88 9.36
CA THR A 173 -17.28 15.29 9.44
C THR A 173 -17.72 16.12 8.23
N GLY A 174 -18.47 15.52 7.28
CA GLY A 174 -18.94 16.20 6.07
C GLY A 174 -17.82 16.55 5.07
N LYS A 175 -16.63 15.96 5.23
CA LYS A 175 -15.45 16.20 4.38
C LYS A 175 -15.29 15.16 3.25
N ALA A 176 -16.28 14.27 3.09
CA ALA A 176 -16.33 13.28 2.03
C ALA A 176 -17.79 12.92 1.76
N ASP A 177 -18.17 12.89 0.49
CA ASP A 177 -19.49 12.43 0.06
C ASP A 177 -19.65 10.94 0.39
N SER A 178 -20.86 10.55 0.80
CA SER A 178 -21.20 9.14 1.04
C SER A 178 -21.02 8.36 -0.27
N PRO A 179 -20.52 7.12 -0.23
CA PRO A 179 -20.51 6.29 -1.42
C PRO A 179 -21.97 5.96 -1.76
N GLU A 180 -22.57 6.73 -2.67
CA GLU A 180 -23.77 6.27 -3.34
C GLU A 180 -23.42 4.94 -4.02
N ILE A 181 -24.09 3.89 -3.54
CA ILE A 181 -24.12 2.58 -4.13
C ILE A 181 -24.64 2.80 -5.55
N GLY A 182 -23.83 2.44 -6.55
CA GLY A 182 -24.10 2.71 -7.95
C GLY A 182 -25.45 2.17 -8.40
N GLU A 183 -26.36 3.08 -8.70
CA GLU A 183 -27.48 2.91 -9.62
C GLU A 183 -28.05 4.31 -9.89
N LYS A 184 -27.84 4.82 -11.11
CA LYS A 184 -28.31 6.09 -11.72
C LYS A 184 -27.18 7.00 -12.19
N ASP A 185 -26.41 6.53 -13.17
CA ASP A 185 -25.65 7.45 -14.04
C ASP A 185 -25.60 6.93 -15.49
N ASN A 186 -26.66 6.21 -15.90
CA ASN A 186 -26.83 5.68 -17.25
C ASN A 186 -27.95 6.35 -18.05
N ASP A 187 -28.53 7.46 -17.59
CA ASP A 187 -29.67 8.10 -18.27
C ASP A 187 -29.35 9.45 -18.94
N ASP A 188 -28.14 10.00 -18.81
CA ASP A 188 -27.84 11.37 -19.30
C ASP A 188 -26.99 11.44 -20.59
N TYR A 189 -26.73 10.30 -21.28
CA TYR A 189 -26.01 10.32 -22.57
C TYR A 189 -26.86 10.06 -23.81
N GLU A 190 -28.16 9.83 -23.68
CA GLU A 190 -29.03 9.53 -24.82
C GLU A 190 -30.32 10.36 -24.78
N THR A 191 -30.24 11.66 -25.07
CA THR A 191 -31.32 12.45 -25.73
C THR A 191 -30.88 13.89 -26.03
N SER A 192 -30.14 14.09 -27.12
CA SER A 192 -30.36 15.27 -27.99
C SER A 192 -29.58 15.16 -29.31
N PRO A 193 -30.29 14.80 -30.40
CA PRO A 193 -30.16 15.61 -31.62
C PRO A 193 -31.49 16.10 -32.17
N ALA A 194 -32.63 15.82 -31.52
CA ALA A 194 -33.96 16.10 -32.07
C ALA A 194 -34.49 17.53 -31.82
N LYS A 195 -33.72 18.43 -31.18
CA LYS A 195 -34.19 19.81 -30.86
C LYS A 195 -33.56 20.93 -31.68
N LEU A 196 -32.75 20.62 -32.69
CA LEU A 196 -32.17 21.64 -33.59
C LEU A 196 -32.92 21.83 -34.91
N GLU A 197 -33.91 21.00 -35.24
CA GLU A 197 -34.69 21.16 -36.49
C GLU A 197 -36.05 21.83 -36.32
N ALA A 198 -36.53 22.02 -35.08
CA ALA A 198 -37.84 22.68 -34.83
C ALA A 198 -37.77 24.22 -34.81
N GLY A 199 -36.58 24.81 -34.98
CA GLY A 199 -36.36 26.26 -34.91
C GLY A 199 -36.28 26.98 -36.26
N ASN A 200 -36.30 26.27 -37.39
CA ASN A 200 -36.02 26.86 -38.71
C ASN A 200 -37.17 26.74 -39.74
N SER A 201 -38.38 26.35 -39.33
CA SER A 201 -39.53 26.16 -40.23
C SER A 201 -40.70 27.11 -39.99
N SER A 202 -40.53 28.20 -39.24
CA SER A 202 -41.62 29.17 -38.96
C SER A 202 -41.42 30.56 -39.57
N ASN A 203 -40.56 30.72 -40.58
CA ASN A 203 -40.36 32.00 -41.29
C ASN A 203 -40.27 31.83 -42.82
N VAL A 204 -41.25 31.19 -43.46
CA VAL A 204 -41.58 31.45 -44.88
C VAL A 204 -43.07 31.16 -45.10
N ALA A 205 -43.76 32.16 -45.67
CA ALA A 205 -45.14 32.21 -46.19
C ALA A 205 -46.26 32.49 -45.18
#